data_AF-A0A5P2R0I6-F1
#
_entry.id   AF-A0A5P2R0I6-F1
#
_cell.length_a   1.000
_cell.length_b   1.000
_cell.length_c   1.000
_cell.angle_alpha   90.00
_cell.angle_beta   90.00
_cell.angle_gamma   90.00
#
_symmetry.space_group_name_H-M   'P 1'
#
loop_
_entity.id
_entity.type
_entity.pdbx_description
1 polymer ?
#
loop_
_entity_poly.entity_id
_entity_poly.type
_entity_poly.pdbx_seq_one_letter_code
_entity_poly.pdbx_strand_id
1 'polypeptide(L)'
;MRNKAILIFGSLLLAACAASDKYSDIIARATPPSPALKAEIVAGAKELVYDPSSIRDAEISNVATLPEGLQGVCVRADSKDVSGRYLGQHSIGIPIRNGKIAGGSLDHPLCDRMDVQWQPFPELERLPGK
;
A
#
# COMPACT_ATOMS: atom_id res chain seq x y z
N MET A 1 39.76 30.48 43.96
CA MET A 1 40.07 30.50 42.51
C MET A 1 38.94 29.84 41.76
N ARG A 2 38.52 30.46 40.65
CA ARG A 2 37.25 30.27 39.95
C ARG A 2 37.50 29.45 38.69
N ASN A 3 37.06 28.19 38.64
CA ASN A 3 37.01 27.45 37.37
C ASN A 3 35.56 27.13 37.01
N LYS A 4 35.01 28.03 36.20
CA LYS A 4 33.87 27.75 35.31
C LYS A 4 34.42 26.97 34.11
N ALA A 5 33.95 25.75 33.90
CA ALA A 5 33.99 25.08 32.61
C ALA A 5 32.55 24.65 32.31
N ILE A 6 31.70 25.58 31.88
CA ILE A 6 31.26 25.77 30.49
C ILE A 6 30.91 24.42 29.84
N LEU A 7 29.62 24.09 29.95
CA LEU A 7 28.85 23.22 29.06
C LEU A 7 28.96 23.72 27.61
N ILE A 8 29.45 22.88 26.69
CA ILE A 8 29.31 23.05 25.24
C ILE A 8 28.82 21.71 24.69
N PHE A 9 27.51 21.56 24.47
CA PHE A 9 26.87 21.67 23.15
C PHE A 9 27.47 20.71 22.11
N GLY A 10 26.87 19.53 22.01
CA GLY A 10 27.11 18.57 20.94
C GLY A 10 25.78 18.06 20.41
N SER A 11 24.90 18.99 20.01
CA SER A 11 23.70 18.66 19.24
C SER A 11 24.16 18.17 17.86
N LEU A 12 24.50 16.88 17.76
CA LEU A 12 24.54 16.19 16.48
C LEU A 12 23.11 16.21 15.93
N LEU A 13 22.81 17.27 15.19
CA LEU A 13 21.68 17.33 14.30
C LEU A 13 21.85 16.18 13.31
N LEU A 14 20.95 15.19 13.40
CA LEU A 14 20.77 14.15 12.41
C LEU A 14 20.34 14.82 11.10
N ALA A 15 21.29 15.36 10.34
CA ALA A 15 21.11 15.63 8.93
C ALA A 15 21.24 14.31 8.14
N ALA A 16 20.42 13.31 8.50
CA ALA A 16 20.08 12.24 7.58
C ALA A 16 19.05 12.85 6.62
N CYS A 17 19.54 13.67 5.68
CA CYS A 17 18.77 14.04 4.52
C CYS A 17 18.46 12.72 3.81
N ALA A 18 17.22 12.23 3.95
CA ALA A 18 16.77 11.00 3.33
C ALA A 18 17.05 11.14 1.83
N ALA A 19 18.05 10.43 1.31
CA ALA A 19 18.23 10.29 -0.12
C ALA A 19 16.94 9.63 -0.62
N SER A 20 16.08 10.39 -1.32
CA SER A 20 14.88 9.80 -1.90
C SER A 20 15.34 8.76 -2.91
N ASP A 21 14.92 7.52 -2.70
CA ASP A 21 15.15 6.50 -3.70
C ASP A 21 14.22 6.74 -4.89
N LYS A 22 14.52 6.12 -6.03
CA LYS A 22 13.72 6.24 -7.26
C LYS A 22 12.24 5.94 -7.03
N TYR A 23 11.90 5.06 -6.09
CA TYR A 23 10.52 4.68 -5.79
C TYR A 23 9.81 5.71 -4.93
N SER A 24 10.49 6.36 -3.98
CA SER A 24 9.92 7.46 -3.20
C SER A 24 9.39 8.58 -4.08
N ASP A 25 10.15 8.97 -5.12
CA ASP A 25 9.70 9.98 -6.09
C ASP A 25 8.51 9.51 -6.93
N ILE A 26 8.44 8.22 -7.24
CA ILE A 26 7.32 7.62 -7.99
C ILE A 26 6.06 7.58 -7.14
N ILE A 27 6.17 7.16 -5.88
CA ILE A 27 5.08 7.09 -4.92
C ILE A 27 4.57 8.50 -4.60
N ALA A 28 5.47 9.49 -4.44
CA ALA A 28 5.10 10.88 -4.20
C ALA A 28 4.28 11.50 -5.35
N ARG A 29 4.48 11.03 -6.59
CA ARG A 29 3.70 11.45 -7.77
C ARG A 29 2.50 10.55 -8.07
N ALA A 30 2.22 9.56 -7.22
CA ALA A 30 1.11 8.65 -7.42
C ALA A 30 -0.23 9.39 -7.37
N THR A 31 -1.16 8.96 -8.21
CA THR A 31 -2.48 9.61 -8.34
C THR A 31 -3.58 8.76 -7.73
N PRO A 32 -4.69 9.37 -7.26
CA PRO A 32 -5.80 8.60 -6.71
C PRO A 32 -6.35 7.56 -7.70
N PRO A 33 -6.70 6.35 -7.24
CA PRO A 33 -7.29 5.33 -8.12
C PRO A 33 -8.65 5.80 -8.64
N SER A 34 -8.90 5.56 -9.93
CA SER A 34 -10.18 5.91 -10.55
C SER A 34 -11.31 5.02 -10.02
N PRO A 35 -12.58 5.50 -10.04
CA PRO A 35 -13.73 4.67 -9.66
C PRO A 35 -13.85 3.39 -10.50
N ALA A 36 -13.50 3.46 -11.79
CA ALA A 36 -13.51 2.30 -12.68
C ALA A 36 -12.47 1.24 -12.27
N LEU A 37 -11.25 1.67 -11.94
CA LEU A 37 -10.20 0.77 -11.45
C LEU A 37 -10.60 0.11 -10.13
N LYS A 38 -11.16 0.89 -9.20
CA LYS A 38 -11.71 0.34 -7.94
C LYS A 38 -12.75 -0.75 -8.20
N ALA A 39 -13.69 -0.50 -9.12
CA ALA A 39 -14.71 -1.48 -9.48
C ALA A 39 -14.13 -2.75 -10.12
N GLU A 40 -13.08 -2.62 -10.93
CA GLU A 40 -12.38 -3.77 -11.54
C GLU A 40 -11.64 -4.61 -10.48
N ILE A 41 -10.99 -3.97 -9.51
CA ILE A 41 -10.36 -4.67 -8.37
C ILE A 41 -11.41 -5.42 -7.55
N VAL A 42 -12.54 -4.77 -7.25
CA VAL A 42 -13.67 -5.40 -6.54
C VAL A 42 -14.22 -6.59 -7.32
N ALA A 43 -14.31 -6.49 -8.65
CA ALA A 43 -14.73 -7.61 -9.49
C ALA A 43 -13.72 -8.77 -9.47
N GLY A 44 -12.42 -8.48 -9.61
CA GLY A 44 -11.37 -9.50 -9.52
C GLY A 44 -11.31 -10.18 -8.15
N ALA A 45 -11.50 -9.42 -7.07
CA ALA A 45 -11.57 -9.98 -5.73
C ALA A 45 -12.72 -10.97 -5.55
N LYS A 46 -13.90 -10.73 -6.16
CA LYS A 46 -15.03 -11.69 -6.14
C LYS A 46 -14.71 -13.03 -6.78
N GLU A 47 -13.77 -13.06 -7.71
CA GLU A 47 -13.36 -14.30 -8.39
C GLU A 47 -12.31 -15.08 -7.59
N LEU A 48 -11.48 -14.38 -6.83
CA LEU A 48 -10.34 -14.94 -6.12
C LEU A 48 -10.61 -15.24 -4.63
N VAL A 49 -11.48 -14.46 -3.98
CA VAL A 49 -11.73 -14.57 -2.55
C VAL A 49 -12.81 -15.61 -2.30
N TYR A 50 -12.45 -16.64 -1.53
CA TYR A 50 -13.33 -17.76 -1.18
C TYR A 50 -14.56 -17.33 -0.36
N ASP A 51 -14.37 -16.45 0.64
CA ASP A 51 -15.43 -15.87 1.45
C ASP A 51 -15.28 -14.34 1.48
N PRO A 52 -16.09 -13.58 0.71
CA PRO A 52 -15.99 -12.13 0.69
C PRO A 52 -16.31 -11.47 2.04
N SER A 53 -17.08 -12.14 2.91
CA SER A 53 -17.38 -11.64 4.26
C SER A 53 -16.18 -11.73 5.22
N SER A 54 -15.09 -12.36 4.78
CA SER A 54 -13.85 -12.46 5.52
C SER A 54 -12.93 -11.25 5.38
N ILE A 55 -13.20 -10.34 4.44
CA ILE A 55 -12.37 -9.15 4.19
C ILE A 55 -12.72 -8.04 5.18
N ARG A 56 -11.71 -7.48 5.85
CA ARG A 56 -11.84 -6.34 6.77
C ARG A 56 -10.67 -5.38 6.65
N ASP A 57 -10.90 -4.14 7.12
CA ASP A 57 -9.90 -3.08 7.18
C ASP A 57 -9.20 -2.90 5.83
N ALA A 58 -10.02 -2.90 4.78
CA ALA A 58 -9.54 -2.86 3.41
C ALA A 58 -9.05 -1.45 3.08
N GLU A 59 -7.83 -1.38 2.56
CA GLU A 59 -7.20 -0.14 2.15
C GLU A 59 -6.60 -0.30 0.75
N ILE A 60 -6.55 0.81 0.02
CA ILE A 60 -5.97 0.89 -1.32
C ILE A 60 -4.97 2.04 -1.34
N SER A 61 -3.88 1.89 -2.09
CA SER A 61 -2.92 2.96 -2.31
C SER A 61 -3.31 3.86 -3.48
N ASN A 62 -2.58 4.96 -3.65
CA ASN A 62 -2.56 5.66 -4.94
C ASN A 62 -1.91 4.79 -6.02
N VAL A 63 -2.23 5.09 -7.28
CA VAL A 63 -1.67 4.46 -8.47
C VAL A 63 -0.32 5.07 -8.78
N ALA A 64 0.73 4.28 -8.65
CA ALA A 64 2.07 4.64 -9.07
C ALA A 64 2.28 4.28 -10.55
N THR A 65 3.00 5.13 -11.27
CA THR A 65 3.43 4.86 -12.65
C THR A 65 4.94 4.75 -12.68
N LEU A 66 5.45 3.57 -13.01
CA LEU A 66 6.87 3.29 -13.18
C LEU A 66 7.37 3.88 -14.51
N PRO A 67 8.67 4.16 -14.68
CA PRO A 67 9.21 4.84 -15.87
C PRO A 67 8.95 4.12 -17.20
N GLU A 68 8.81 2.79 -17.17
CA GLU A 68 8.44 1.96 -18.32
C GLU A 68 6.96 2.06 -18.71
N GLY A 69 6.18 2.92 -18.03
CA GLY A 69 4.74 3.08 -18.25
C GLY A 69 3.89 2.01 -17.54
N LEU A 70 4.52 1.07 -16.83
CA LEU A 70 3.82 0.10 -16.00
C LEU A 70 3.19 0.82 -14.80
N GLN A 71 1.88 0.71 -14.69
CA GLN A 71 1.15 1.23 -13.55
C GLN A 71 0.96 0.13 -12.51
N GLY A 72 0.81 0.53 -11.25
CA GLY A 72 0.56 -0.40 -10.16
C GLY A 72 -0.21 0.27 -9.04
N VAL A 73 -1.00 -0.54 -8.34
CA VAL A 73 -1.71 -0.14 -7.12
C VAL A 73 -1.58 -1.25 -6.08
N CYS A 74 -1.46 -0.86 -4.82
CA CYS A 74 -1.44 -1.79 -3.70
C CYS A 74 -2.82 -1.82 -3.05
N VAL A 75 -3.24 -3.01 -2.65
CA VAL A 75 -4.44 -3.23 -1.84
C VAL A 75 -4.01 -4.04 -0.63
N ARG A 76 -4.49 -3.70 0.57
CA ARG A 76 -4.27 -4.52 1.76
C ARG A 76 -5.57 -4.72 2.51
N ALA A 77 -5.72 -5.88 3.13
CA ALA A 77 -6.87 -6.21 3.96
C ALA A 77 -6.52 -7.35 4.92
N ASP A 78 -7.26 -7.46 6.02
CA ASP A 78 -7.30 -8.68 6.82
C ASP A 78 -8.28 -9.67 6.18
N SER A 79 -7.92 -10.95 6.17
CA SER A 79 -8.72 -12.01 5.55
C SER A 79 -8.65 -13.32 6.32
N LYS A 80 -9.68 -14.16 6.17
CA LYS A 80 -9.73 -15.49 6.78
C LYS A 80 -9.26 -16.57 5.81
N ASP A 81 -8.61 -17.60 6.36
CA ASP A 81 -8.42 -18.86 5.66
C ASP A 81 -9.73 -19.65 5.52
N VAL A 82 -9.68 -20.76 4.77
CA VAL A 82 -10.81 -21.68 4.57
C VAL A 82 -11.34 -22.30 5.87
N SER A 83 -10.59 -22.22 6.97
CA SER A 83 -11.01 -22.70 8.30
C SER A 83 -11.62 -21.57 9.15
N GLY A 84 -11.74 -20.36 8.60
CA GLY A 84 -12.34 -19.20 9.25
C GLY A 84 -11.41 -18.43 10.18
N ARG A 85 -10.11 -18.74 10.19
CA ARG A 85 -9.11 -18.05 11.02
C ARG A 85 -8.50 -16.87 10.26
N TYR A 86 -8.41 -15.71 10.91
CA TYR A 86 -7.72 -14.55 10.33
C TYR A 86 -6.23 -14.84 10.18
N LEU A 87 -5.71 -14.59 8.98
CA LEU A 87 -4.29 -14.75 8.66
C LEU A 87 -3.50 -13.47 8.97
N GLY A 88 -4.19 -12.37 9.28
CA GLY A 88 -3.62 -11.05 9.45
C GLY A 88 -3.74 -10.22 8.18
N GLN A 89 -3.23 -9.00 8.25
CA GLN A 89 -3.25 -8.07 7.11
C GLN A 89 -2.21 -8.51 6.07
N HIS A 90 -2.68 -8.76 4.85
CA HIS A 90 -1.83 -9.05 3.71
C HIS A 90 -1.95 -7.95 2.66
N SER A 91 -0.86 -7.67 1.95
CA SER A 91 -0.83 -6.71 0.86
C SER A 91 -0.79 -7.44 -0.48
N ILE A 92 -1.40 -6.86 -1.52
CA ILE A 92 -1.36 -7.37 -2.89
C ILE A 92 -0.95 -6.22 -3.79
N GLY A 93 0.14 -6.41 -4.53
CA GLY A 93 0.55 -5.53 -5.61
C GLY A 93 -0.19 -5.91 -6.90
N ILE A 94 -1.00 -5.00 -7.42
CA ILE A 94 -1.81 -5.21 -8.63
C ILE A 94 -1.19 -4.40 -9.77
N PRO A 95 -0.50 -5.04 -10.73
CA PRO A 95 -0.02 -4.34 -11.92
C PRO A 95 -1.20 -3.98 -12.82
N ILE A 96 -1.12 -2.80 -13.42
CA ILE A 96 -2.13 -2.26 -14.33
C ILE A 96 -1.47 -2.11 -15.71
N ARG A 97 -2.09 -2.73 -16.72
CA ARG A 97 -1.62 -2.68 -18.11
C ARG A 97 -2.78 -2.24 -19.00
N ASN A 98 -2.57 -1.18 -19.77
CA ASN A 98 -3.60 -0.60 -20.65
C ASN A 98 -4.92 -0.30 -19.92
N GLY A 99 -4.83 0.18 -18.67
CA GLY A 99 -5.97 0.50 -17.83
C GLY A 99 -6.73 -0.69 -17.23
N LYS A 100 -6.21 -1.92 -17.37
CA LYS A 100 -6.79 -3.14 -16.81
C LYS A 100 -5.87 -3.80 -15.78
N ILE A 101 -6.44 -4.51 -14.82
CA ILE A 101 -5.65 -5.29 -13.85
C ILE A 101 -5.01 -6.50 -14.55
N ALA A 102 -3.74 -6.77 -14.22
CA ALA A 102 -2.94 -7.83 -14.85
C ALA A 102 -2.44 -8.85 -13.80
N GLY A 103 -3.36 -9.34 -12.97
CA GLY A 103 -3.08 -10.28 -11.88
C GLY A 103 -2.82 -9.58 -10.54
N GLY A 104 -2.17 -10.27 -9.61
CA GLY A 104 -1.80 -9.74 -8.32
C GLY A 104 -0.68 -10.56 -7.68
N SER A 105 0.22 -9.89 -6.97
CA SER A 105 1.31 -10.52 -6.22
C SER A 105 1.10 -10.28 -4.74
N LEU A 106 0.96 -11.36 -3.97
CA LEU A 106 0.86 -11.31 -2.51
C LEU A 106 2.17 -10.80 -1.89
N ASP A 107 2.06 -9.97 -0.86
CA ASP A 107 3.13 -9.38 -0.07
C ASP A 107 4.23 -8.75 -0.95
N HIS A 108 3.79 -7.95 -1.93
CA HIS A 108 4.70 -7.34 -2.89
C HIS A 108 5.57 -6.29 -2.18
N PRO A 109 6.92 -6.31 -2.31
CA PRO A 109 7.81 -5.45 -1.52
C PRO A 109 7.57 -3.94 -1.63
N LEU A 110 7.03 -3.49 -2.78
CA LEU A 110 6.66 -2.08 -2.96
C LEU A 110 5.45 -1.66 -2.10
N CYS A 111 4.57 -2.59 -1.74
CA CYS A 111 3.40 -2.31 -0.91
C CYS A 111 3.75 -2.24 0.58
N ASP A 112 4.87 -2.82 1.01
CA ASP A 112 5.31 -2.79 2.41
C ASP A 112 6.14 -1.54 2.75
N ARG A 113 6.34 -0.65 1.78
CA ARG A 113 7.09 0.59 1.99
C ARG A 113 6.30 1.58 2.84
N MET A 114 7.01 2.27 3.73
CA MET A 114 6.42 3.23 4.66
C MET A 114 5.90 4.52 3.99
N ASP A 115 6.38 4.85 2.79
CA ASP A 115 5.98 6.04 2.04
C ASP A 115 4.68 5.83 1.23
N VAL A 116 4.17 4.60 1.15
CA VAL A 116 2.88 4.29 0.53
C VAL A 116 1.75 4.91 1.36
N GLN A 117 1.00 5.80 0.72
CA GLN A 117 -0.20 6.37 1.30
C GLN A 117 -1.38 5.42 1.10
N TRP A 118 -2.05 5.11 2.20
CA TRP A 118 -3.19 4.21 2.25
C TRP A 118 -4.47 5.01 2.49
N GLN A 119 -5.53 4.62 1.79
CA GLN A 119 -6.87 5.16 1.98
C GLN A 119 -7.88 4.02 2.15
N PRO A 120 -8.97 4.26 2.92
CA PRO A 120 -10.04 3.28 3.07
C PRO A 120 -10.60 2.82 1.72
N PHE A 121 -10.88 1.52 1.62
CA PHE A 121 -11.48 0.88 0.45
C PHE A 121 -12.77 0.13 0.80
N PRO A 122 -13.81 0.83 1.29
CA PRO A 122 -15.05 0.21 1.79
C PRO A 122 -15.86 -0.52 0.71
N GLU A 123 -15.60 -0.28 -0.57
CA GLU A 123 -16.19 -1.04 -1.67
C GLU A 123 -15.72 -2.51 -1.68
N LEU A 124 -14.52 -2.80 -1.18
CA LEU A 124 -13.98 -4.16 -1.10
C LEU A 124 -14.53 -4.95 0.10
N GLU A 125 -14.86 -4.26 1.21
CA GLU A 125 -15.46 -4.89 2.39
C GLU A 125 -16.94 -5.25 2.18
N ARG A 126 -17.64 -4.50 1.31
CA ARG A 126 -19.07 -4.68 1.04
C ARG A 126 -19.35 -5.72 -0.04
N LEU A 127 -18.42 -6.62 -0.29
CA LEU A 127 -18.63 -7.69 -1.25
C LEU A 127 -19.75 -8.62 -0.76
N PRO A 128 -20.84 -8.82 -1.54
CA PRO A 128 -21.84 -9.80 -1.17
C PRO A 128 -21.22 -11.19 -1.24
N GLY A 129 -21.41 -11.98 -0.18
CA GLY A 129 -21.15 -13.42 -0.22
C GLY A 129 -21.98 -14.06 -1.34
N LYS A 130 -21.40 -15.08 -2.01
CA LYS A 130 -22.15 -15.88 -2.99
C LYS A 130 -23.20 -16.75 -2.31
#